data_AF-A0A3C1VH76-F1
#
_entry.id   AF-A0A3C1VH76-F1
#
_cell.length_a   1.000
_cell.length_b   1.000
_cell.length_c   1.000
_cell.angle_alpha   90.00
_cell.angle_beta   90.00
_cell.angle_gamma   90.00
#
_symmetry.space_group_name_H-M   'P 1'
#
loop_
_entity.id
_entity.type
_entity.pdbx_description
1 polymer ?
#
loop_
_entity_poly.entity_id
_entity_poly.type
_entity_poly.pdbx_seq_one_letter_code
_entity_poly.pdbx_strand_id
1 'polypeptide(L)'
;KIQNSKFRRAFTLIEIMIVVAILGLVAAMGLPAIMKALQKEGMRKAVSDVQDVCASARARAIFQNQTVAVVFHPAERSFSVEGGGAGKGSTLVSSSTLPDGIEIAMLDIFR
;
A
#
# COMPACT_ATOMS: atom_id res chain seq x y z
N LYS A 1 -9.91 -67.19 7.79
CA LYS A 1 -10.13 -66.43 6.54
C LYS A 1 -9.50 -65.05 6.71
N ILE A 2 -8.32 -64.81 6.14
CA ILE A 2 -7.63 -63.52 6.22
C ILE A 2 -7.87 -62.82 4.88
N GLN A 3 -8.68 -61.77 4.88
CA GLN A 3 -9.03 -61.02 3.67
C GLN A 3 -7.89 -60.06 3.33
N ASN A 4 -7.30 -60.26 2.15
CA ASN A 4 -6.20 -59.46 1.61
C ASN A 4 -6.73 -58.09 1.17
N SER A 5 -6.34 -57.01 1.84
CA SER A 5 -6.68 -55.66 1.43
C SER A 5 -5.91 -55.33 0.15
N LYS A 6 -6.64 -55.11 -0.96
CA LYS A 6 -6.04 -54.70 -2.23
C LYS A 6 -5.32 -53.36 -2.01
N PHE A 7 -4.02 -53.32 -2.30
CA PHE A 7 -3.22 -52.11 -2.26
C PHE A 7 -3.90 -51.02 -3.09
N ARG A 8 -4.16 -49.88 -2.45
CA ARG A 8 -4.73 -48.70 -3.10
C ARG A 8 -3.74 -48.19 -4.14
N ARG A 9 -4.24 -47.81 -5.31
CA ARG A 9 -3.46 -47.27 -6.43
C ARG A 9 -2.80 -45.96 -5.97
N ALA A 10 -1.48 -45.98 -5.82
CA ALA A 10 -0.69 -44.79 -5.52
C ALA A 10 -0.44 -43.98 -6.81
N PHE A 11 -0.28 -42.67 -6.66
CA PHE A 11 0.04 -41.73 -7.74
C PHE A 11 1.32 -42.15 -8.48
N THR A 12 1.32 -42.01 -9.80
CA THR A 12 2.50 -42.34 -10.61
C THR A 12 3.53 -41.21 -10.56
N LEU A 13 4.81 -41.52 -10.76
CA LEU A 13 5.86 -40.49 -10.82
C LEU A 13 5.59 -39.46 -11.93
N ILE A 14 5.11 -39.92 -13.09
CA ILE A 14 4.79 -39.05 -14.22
C ILE A 14 3.62 -38.11 -13.91
N GLU A 15 2.66 -38.55 -13.11
CA GLU A 15 1.53 -37.73 -12.67
C GLU A 15 2.01 -36.59 -11.76
N ILE A 16 2.92 -36.88 -10.84
CA ILE A 16 3.54 -35.82 -10.02
C ILE A 16 4.38 -34.86 -10.88
N MET A 17 5.13 -35.36 -11.87
CA MET A 17 5.92 -34.50 -12.78
C MET A 17 5.06 -33.50 -13.54
N ILE A 18 3.95 -33.95 -14.11
CA ILE A 18 3.04 -33.08 -14.86
C ILE A 18 2.37 -32.08 -13.91
N VAL A 19 1.99 -32.50 -12.70
CA VAL A 19 1.37 -31.61 -11.71
C VAL A 19 2.31 -30.50 -11.29
N VAL A 20 3.56 -30.81 -10.94
CA VAL A 20 4.52 -29.76 -10.54
C VAL A 20 4.90 -28.86 -11.72
N ALA A 21 4.90 -29.38 -12.96
CA ALA A 21 5.11 -28.59 -14.16
C ALA A 21 3.98 -27.56 -14.37
N ILE A 22 2.72 -27.97 -14.23
CA ILE A 22 1.55 -27.08 -14.35
C ILE A 22 1.52 -26.07 -13.19
N LEU A 23 1.80 -26.51 -11.95
CA LEU A 23 1.89 -25.63 -10.78
C LEU A 23 2.99 -24.57 -10.96
N GLY A 24 4.16 -24.95 -11.48
CA GLY A 24 5.25 -24.04 -11.79
C GLY A 24 4.87 -23.01 -12.84
N LEU A 25 4.19 -23.43 -13.92
CA LEU A 25 3.70 -22.54 -14.97
C LEU A 25 2.69 -21.53 -14.44
N VAL A 26 1.70 -21.98 -13.67
CA VAL A 26 0.69 -21.10 -13.06
C VAL A 26 1.34 -20.15 -12.07
N ALA A 27 2.26 -20.62 -11.22
CA ALA A 27 2.98 -19.77 -10.28
C ALA A 27 3.81 -18.69 -10.99
N ALA A 28 4.50 -19.05 -12.08
CA ALA A 28 5.30 -18.12 -12.88
C ALA A 28 4.47 -16.97 -13.46
N MET A 29 3.22 -17.21 -13.87
CA MET A 29 2.31 -16.17 -14.35
C MET A 29 1.56 -15.45 -13.22
N GLY A 30 1.27 -16.14 -12.12
CA GLY A 30 0.51 -15.61 -10.98
C GLY A 30 1.30 -14.62 -10.12
N LEU A 31 2.57 -14.91 -9.84
CA LEU A 31 3.47 -14.05 -9.06
C LEU A 31 3.55 -12.60 -9.59
N PRO A 32 3.85 -12.34 -10.87
CA PRO A 32 3.93 -10.97 -11.37
C PRO A 32 2.58 -10.24 -11.34
N ALA A 33 1.47 -10.96 -11.49
CA ALA A 33 0.12 -10.36 -11.42
C ALA A 33 -0.20 -9.88 -9.99
N ILE A 34 0.14 -10.68 -8.97
CA ILE A 34 -0.03 -10.32 -7.57
C ILE A 34 0.86 -9.11 -7.20
N MET A 35 2.12 -9.11 -7.63
CA MET A 35 3.04 -7.99 -7.39
C MET A 35 2.50 -6.68 -7.97
N LYS A 36 1.98 -6.71 -9.21
CA LYS A 36 1.37 -5.54 -9.85
C LYS A 36 0.08 -5.09 -9.15
N ALA A 37 -0.73 -6.03 -8.67
CA ALA A 37 -1.95 -5.70 -7.93
C ALA A 37 -1.62 -4.97 -6.61
N LEU A 38 -0.63 -5.46 -5.86
CA LEU A 38 -0.16 -4.83 -4.62
C LEU A 38 0.39 -3.41 -4.86
N GLN A 39 1.15 -3.19 -5.94
CA GLN A 39 1.62 -1.85 -6.31
C GLN A 39 0.48 -0.89 -6.64
N LYS A 40 -0.56 -1.37 -7.35
CA LYS A 40 -1.74 -0.56 -7.69
C LYS A 40 -2.57 -0.19 -6.45
N GLU A 41 -2.64 -1.08 -5.48
CA GLU A 41 -3.27 -0.80 -4.17
C GLU A 41 -2.50 0.27 -3.41
N GLY A 42 -1.16 0.24 -3.43
CA GLY A 42 -0.32 1.26 -2.81
C GLY A 42 -0.69 2.67 -3.26
N MET A 43 -0.79 2.91 -4.58
CA MET A 43 -1.12 4.24 -5.11
C MET A 43 -2.52 4.72 -4.68
N ARG A 44 -3.55 3.86 -4.79
CA ARG A 44 -4.92 4.22 -4.37
C ARG A 44 -4.97 4.50 -2.86
N LYS A 45 -4.22 3.73 -2.07
CA LYS A 45 -4.12 3.90 -0.63
C LYS A 45 -3.46 5.23 -0.28
N ALA A 46 -2.33 5.58 -0.89
CA ALA A 46 -1.68 6.87 -0.64
C ALA A 46 -2.57 8.08 -1.00
N VAL A 47 -3.32 7.99 -2.11
CA VAL A 47 -4.29 9.05 -2.46
C VAL A 47 -5.39 9.16 -1.40
N SER A 48 -5.93 8.02 -0.94
CA SER A 48 -6.93 7.99 0.13
C SER A 48 -6.37 8.58 1.42
N ASP A 49 -5.16 8.19 1.82
CA ASP A 49 -4.50 8.66 3.04
C ASP A 49 -4.31 10.19 3.00
N VAL A 50 -3.86 10.74 1.87
CA VAL A 50 -3.72 12.20 1.69
C VAL A 50 -5.09 12.90 1.72
N GLN A 51 -6.12 12.31 1.11
CA GLN A 51 -7.48 12.86 1.13
C GLN A 51 -8.04 12.91 2.56
N ASP A 52 -7.88 11.83 3.32
CA ASP A 52 -8.34 11.72 4.71
C ASP A 52 -7.62 12.73 5.61
N VAL A 53 -6.32 12.90 5.40
CA VAL A 53 -5.52 13.89 6.11
C VAL A 53 -5.97 15.30 5.80
N CYS A 54 -6.17 15.64 4.52
CA CYS A 54 -6.71 16.94 4.12
C CYS A 54 -8.10 17.21 4.72
N ALA A 55 -8.97 16.20 4.73
CA ALA A 55 -10.30 16.30 5.33
C ALA A 55 -10.22 16.56 6.84
N SER A 56 -9.34 15.84 7.54
CA SER A 56 -9.10 16.02 8.98
C SER A 56 -8.50 17.39 9.31
N ALA A 57 -7.55 17.87 8.49
CA ALA A 57 -6.93 19.18 8.62
C ALA A 57 -7.97 20.29 8.42
N ARG A 58 -8.83 20.16 7.40
CA ARG A 58 -9.93 21.09 7.15
C ARG A 58 -10.93 21.12 8.31
N ALA A 59 -11.34 19.96 8.81
CA ALA A 59 -12.23 19.89 9.96
C ALA A 59 -11.61 20.59 11.18
N ARG A 60 -10.32 20.34 11.46
CA ARG A 60 -9.58 21.02 12.54
C ARG A 60 -9.50 22.53 12.34
N ALA A 61 -9.23 23.00 11.12
CA ALA A 61 -9.17 24.43 10.82
C ALA A 61 -10.50 25.13 11.12
N ILE A 62 -11.63 24.47 10.77
CA ILE A 62 -12.98 24.98 11.04
C ILE A 62 -13.27 24.98 12.55
N PHE A 63 -13.01 23.87 13.25
CA PHE A 63 -13.33 23.76 14.68
C PHE A 63 -12.45 24.66 15.57
N GLN A 64 -11.18 24.83 15.21
CA GLN A 64 -10.22 25.60 16.01
C GLN A 64 -10.13 27.07 15.57
N ASN A 65 -10.87 27.45 14.52
CA ASN A 65 -10.82 28.78 13.89
C ASN A 65 -9.37 29.25 13.64
N GLN A 66 -8.53 28.32 13.19
CA GLN A 66 -7.09 28.50 12.97
C GLN A 66 -6.69 27.94 11.62
N THR A 67 -5.67 28.54 11.01
CA THR A 67 -5.12 28.03 9.75
C THR A 67 -4.36 26.73 10.02
N VAL A 68 -4.72 25.67 9.30
CA VAL A 68 -4.02 24.38 9.33
C VAL A 68 -3.43 24.17 7.94
N ALA A 69 -2.11 23.99 7.87
CA ALA A 69 -1.37 23.67 6.66
C ALA A 69 -1.02 22.18 6.63
N VAL A 70 -0.96 21.60 5.43
CA VAL A 70 -0.39 20.27 5.23
C VAL A 70 0.92 20.47 4.47
N VAL A 71 2.03 20.09 5.09
CA VAL A 71 3.38 20.25 4.55
C VAL A 71 3.89 18.89 4.10
N PHE A 72 4.30 18.81 2.84
CA PHE A 72 4.84 17.58 2.25
C PHE A 72 6.37 17.66 2.23
N HIS A 73 7.03 16.66 2.81
CA HIS A 73 8.48 16.51 2.81
C HIS A 73 8.86 15.37 1.86
N PRO A 74 9.00 15.65 0.55
CA PRO A 74 9.21 14.60 -0.47
C PRO A 74 10.51 13.81 -0.25
N ALA A 75 11.57 14.47 0.26
CA ALA A 75 12.84 13.81 0.56
C ALA A 75 12.73 12.77 1.69
N GLU A 76 11.81 12.96 2.63
CA GLU A 76 11.61 12.09 3.79
C GLU A 76 10.42 11.13 3.60
N ARG A 77 9.77 11.16 2.43
CA ARG A 77 8.52 10.44 2.13
C ARG A 77 7.46 10.62 3.23
N SER A 78 7.40 11.80 3.83
CA SER A 78 6.53 12.11 4.94
C SER A 78 5.70 13.36 4.65
N PHE A 79 4.55 13.45 5.32
CA PHE A 79 3.77 14.68 5.33
C PHE A 79 3.35 15.00 6.76
N SER A 80 3.42 16.27 7.12
CA SER A 80 3.02 16.81 8.41
C SER A 80 1.77 17.68 8.24
N VAL A 81 0.85 17.58 9.19
CA VAL A 81 -0.23 18.54 9.39
C VAL A 81 0.22 19.52 10.45
N GLU A 82 0.30 20.78 10.07
CA GLU A 82 0.81 21.88 10.86
C GLU A 82 -0.35 22.82 11.21
N GLY A 83 -0.62 22.97 12.50
CA GLY A 83 -1.58 23.95 13.00
C GLY A 83 -0.84 25.24 13.34
N GLY A 84 -1.22 26.34 12.70
CA GLY A 84 -0.62 27.64 12.93
C GLY A 84 -1.69 28.73 12.96
N GLY A 85 -2.08 29.17 14.16
CA GLY A 85 -2.71 30.47 14.32
C GLY A 85 -1.80 31.54 13.73
N ALA A 86 -2.37 32.44 12.91
CA ALA A 86 -1.64 33.50 12.20
C ALA A 86 -0.63 34.21 13.14
N GLY A 87 0.66 33.86 13.04
CA GLY A 87 1.74 34.50 13.79
C GLY A 87 2.43 33.70 14.90
N LYS A 88 2.14 32.41 15.15
CA LYS A 88 2.96 31.57 16.05
C LYS A 88 3.34 30.25 15.39
N GLY A 89 4.58 29.83 15.65
CA GLY A 89 5.27 28.72 15.00
C GLY A 89 4.40 27.48 14.78
N SER A 90 4.62 26.86 13.62
CA SER A 90 4.02 25.60 13.21
C SER A 90 4.05 24.58 14.35
N THR A 91 2.88 24.23 14.87
CA THR A 91 2.74 23.12 15.81
C THR A 91 2.50 21.88 14.97
N LEU A 92 3.47 20.97 14.93
CA LEU A 92 3.33 19.66 14.29
C LEU A 92 2.19 18.91 14.98
N VAL A 93 1.07 18.73 14.29
CA VAL A 93 -0.14 18.11 14.86
C VAL A 93 -0.20 16.62 14.53
N SER A 94 0.28 16.20 13.36
CA SER A 94 0.31 14.79 12.94
C SER A 94 1.34 14.62 11.81
N SER A 95 2.19 13.60 11.89
CA SER A 95 3.11 13.21 10.82
C SER A 95 2.82 11.77 10.40
N SER A 96 2.75 11.52 9.10
CA SER A 96 2.56 10.18 8.54
C SER A 96 3.44 9.98 7.31
N THR A 97 3.99 8.78 7.20
CA THR A 97 4.90 8.35 6.13
C THR A 97 4.11 7.69 5.01
N LEU A 98 4.50 7.94 3.76
CA LEU A 98 3.89 7.31 2.60
C LEU A 98 4.29 5.82 2.51
N PRO A 99 3.43 4.97 1.92
CA PRO A 99 3.78 3.58 1.61
C PRO A 99 4.99 3.45 0.69
N ASP A 100 5.76 2.37 0.84
CA ASP A 100 6.91 2.06 -0.01
C ASP A 100 6.54 2.03 -1.50
N GLY A 101 7.37 2.68 -2.33
CA GLY A 101 7.19 2.76 -3.78
C GLY A 101 6.37 3.96 -4.27
N ILE A 102 5.99 4.89 -3.38
CA ILE A 102 5.27 6.11 -3.74
C ILE A 102 6.12 7.31 -3.37
N GLU A 103 6.46 8.12 -4.37
CA GLU A 103 7.23 9.35 -4.19
C GLU A 103 6.36 10.54 -4.55
N ILE A 104 6.44 11.59 -3.71
CA ILE A 104 5.82 12.87 -4.03
C ILE A 104 6.80 13.63 -4.92
N ALA A 105 6.53 13.64 -6.23
CA ALA A 105 7.16 14.60 -7.12
C ALA A 105 6.45 15.94 -6.94
N MET A 106 7.15 16.94 -6.37
CA MET A 106 6.66 18.31 -6.38
C MET A 106 6.79 18.79 -7.83
N LEU A 107 5.67 18.82 -8.57
CA LEU A 107 5.65 19.38 -9.93
C LEU A 107 5.90 20.88 -9.80
N ASP A 108 7.01 21.35 -10.36
CA ASP A 108 7.25 22.78 -10.57
C ASP A 108 6.18 23.29 -11.53
N ILE A 109 5.09 23.83 -10.98
CA ILE A 109 3.96 24.38 -11.73
C ILE A 109 4.24 25.81 -12.21
N PHE A 110 5.42 26.36 -11.87
CA PHE A 110 5.86 27.68 -12.35
C PHE A 110 7.06 27.55 -13.29
N ARG A 111 6.75 27.34 -14.58
CA ARG A 111 7.56 27.84 -15.69
C ARG A 111 6.66 28.43 -16.76
#